data_AF-A0A2S3Y5C7-F1
#
_entry.id   AF-A0A2S3Y5C7-F1
#
_cell.length_a   1.000
_cell.length_b   1.000
_cell.length_c   1.000
_cell.angle_alpha   90.00
_cell.angle_beta   90.00
_cell.angle_gamma   90.00
#
_symmetry.space_group_name_H-M   'P 1'
#
loop_
_entity.id
_entity.type
_entity.pdbx_description
1 polymer ?
#
loop_
_entity_poly.entity_id
_entity_poly.type
_entity_poly.pdbx_seq_one_letter_code
_entity_poly.pdbx_strand_id
1 'polypeptide(L)' 'MSVLNWHASPQRAALPTGDPTTGEVRIPVALYDLDRLQAEVPLVLSRTEAEALRDRLDVLLAGALVPVPSGGLR' A
#
# COMPACT_ATOMS: atom_id res chain seq x y z
N MET A 1 16.39 -6.08 -18.02
CA MET A 1 14.95 -5.89 -17.73
C MET A 1 14.80 -4.49 -17.16
N SER A 2 13.92 -3.66 -17.73
CA SER A 2 13.72 -2.28 -17.28
C SER A 2 12.73 -2.28 -16.13
N VAL A 3 13.12 -1.74 -14.98
CA VAL A 3 12.24 -1.53 -13.81
C VAL A 3 11.10 -0.52 -14.08
N LEU A 4 11.08 0.13 -15.24
CA LEU A 4 10.14 1.21 -15.57
C LEU A 4 8.66 0.76 -15.64
N ASN A 5 8.37 -0.54 -15.73
CA ASN A 5 7.01 -1.06 -15.80
C ASN A 5 6.52 -1.72 -14.51
N TRP A 6 7.36 -1.78 -13.48
CA TRP A 6 6.96 -2.41 -12.23
C TRP A 6 6.08 -1.48 -11.41
N HIS A 7 5.00 -2.02 -10.84
CA HIS A 7 4.17 -1.31 -9.89
C HIS A 7 4.14 -2.04 -8.55
N ALA A 8 4.01 -1.27 -7.48
CA ALA A 8 3.88 -1.78 -6.12
C ALA A 8 2.41 -1.79 -5.70
N SER A 9 1.96 -2.89 -5.11
CA SER A 9 0.61 -3.02 -4.54
C SER A 9 0.70 -3.58 -3.12
N PRO A 10 -0.12 -3.13 -2.16
CA PRO A 10 -0.19 -3.72 -0.84
C PRO A 10 -0.50 -5.22 -0.93
N GLN A 11 0.20 -6.02 -0.12
CA GLN A 11 -0.09 -7.45 -0.04
C GLN A 11 -1.49 -7.67 0.54
N ARG A 12 -2.25 -8.58 -0.07
CA ARG A 12 -3.63 -8.85 0.33
C ARG A 12 -3.66 -9.38 1.76
N ALA A 13 -4.50 -8.78 2.59
CA ALA A 13 -4.70 -9.13 4.01
C ALA A 13 -3.45 -9.03 4.90
N ALA A 14 -2.33 -8.51 4.40
CA ALA A 14 -1.17 -8.20 5.22
C ALA A 14 -1.36 -6.82 5.87
N LEU A 15 -1.16 -6.77 7.19
CA LEU A 15 -1.28 -5.52 7.94
C LEU A 15 0.05 -4.78 7.97
N PRO A 16 0.05 -3.44 7.86
CA PRO A 16 1.21 -2.64 8.20
C PRO A 16 1.65 -2.91 9.64
N THR A 17 2.96 -2.91 9.88
CA THR A 17 3.53 -3.04 11.23
C THR A 17 4.31 -1.78 11.57
N GLY A 18 4.36 -1.45 12.87
CA GLY A 18 5.17 -0.36 13.39
C GLY A 18 6.29 -0.90 14.28
N ASP A 19 7.46 -0.29 14.20
CA ASP A 19 8.58 -0.55 15.08
C ASP A 19 8.52 0.42 16.28
N PRO A 20 8.31 -0.07 17.51
CA PRO A 20 8.18 0.82 18.66
C PRO A 20 9.51 1.46 19.08
N THR A 21 10.65 0.93 18.64
CA THR A 21 11.98 1.45 19.00
C THR A 21 12.45 2.52 18.03
N THR A 22 12.26 2.30 16.73
CA THR A 22 12.70 3.26 15.70
C THR A 22 11.59 4.20 15.23
N GLY A 23 10.33 3.84 15.47
CA GLY A 23 9.17 4.55 14.93
C GLY A 23 8.93 4.28 13.45
N GLU A 24 9.65 3.34 12.83
CA GLU A 24 9.44 2.97 11.43
C GLU A 24 8.09 2.27 11.24
N VAL A 25 7.43 2.59 10.13
CA VAL A 25 6.23 1.90 9.65
C VAL A 25 6.60 1.06 8.44
N ARG A 26 6.25 -0.22 8.47
CA ARG A 26 6.53 -1.19 7.42
C ARG A 26 5.22 -1.65 6.80
N ILE A 27 5.03 -1.32 5.52
CA ILE A 27 3.85 -1.72 4.74
C ILE A 27 4.28 -2.86 3.80
N PRO A 28 3.77 -4.09 3.98
CA PRO A 28 4.08 -5.19 3.07
C PRO A 28 3.54 -4.89 1.67
N VAL A 29 4.43 -4.76 0.68
CA VAL A 29 4.06 -4.58 -0.72
C VAL A 29 4.58 -5.73 -1.57
N ALA A 30 3.88 -5.99 -2.67
CA ALA A 30 4.30 -6.88 -3.73
C ALA A 30 4.57 -6.04 -4.98
N LEU A 31 5.69 -6.31 -5.63
CA LEU A 31 6.08 -5.71 -6.89
C LEU A 31 5.63 -6.60 -8.02
N TYR A 32 4.94 -6.01 -8.99
CA TYR A 32 4.44 -6.72 -10.15
C TYR A 32 4.95 -6.08 -11.44
N ASP A 33 5.33 -6.93 -12.39
CA ASP A 33 5.41 -6.58 -13.80
C ASP A 33 4.10 -7.03 -14.46
N LEU A 34 3.18 -6.08 -14.66
CA LEU A 34 1.79 -6.36 -14.99
C LEU A 34 1.16 -7.32 -13.96
N ASP A 35 0.84 -8.55 -14.34
CA ASP A 35 0.24 -9.54 -13.42
C ASP A 35 1.27 -10.52 -12.83
N ARG A 36 2.56 -10.36 -13.16
CA ARG A 36 3.61 -11.27 -12.70
C ARG A 36 4.30 -10.72 -11.46
N LEU A 37 4.13 -11.42 -10.34
CA LEU A 37 4.85 -11.16 -9.10
C LEU A 37 6.37 -11.23 -9.35
N GLN A 38 7.08 -10.17 -8.97
CA GLN A 38 8.52 -10.06 -9.09
C GLN A 38 9.21 -10.19 -7.74
N ALA A 39 8.66 -9.55 -6.71
CA ALA A 39 9.21 -9.57 -5.37
C ALA A 39 8.16 -9.17 -4.33
N GLU A 40 8.39 -9.60 -3.09
CA GLU A 40 7.68 -9.12 -1.91
C GLU A 40 8.68 -8.35 -1.06
N VAL A 41 8.42 -7.05 -0.87
CA VAL A 41 9.31 -6.15 -0.15
C VAL A 41 8.50 -5.23 0.75
N PRO A 42 8.96 -4.91 1.97
CA PRO A 42 8.30 -3.90 2.78
C PRO A 42 8.63 -2.50 2.25
N LEU A 43 7.60 -1.66 2.04
CA LEU A 43 7.79 -0.22 2.00
C LEU A 43 8.02 0.25 3.44
N VAL A 44 9.22 0.73 3.72
CA VAL A 44 9.61 1.24 5.03
C VAL A 44 9.56 2.76 5.00
N LEU A 45 8.84 3.33 5.96
CA LEU A 45 8.66 4.77 6.14
C LEU A 45 9.07 5.14 7.55
N SER A 46 9.65 6.32 7.74
CA SER A 46 9.66 6.94 9.07
C SER A 46 8.23 7.25 9.52
N ARG A 47 8.05 7.44 10.83
CA ARG A 47 6.75 7.84 11.40
C ARG A 47 6.17 9.08 10.70
N THR A 48 6.98 10.11 10.49
CA THR A 48 6.54 11.37 9.88
C THR A 48 6.14 11.19 8.42
N GLU A 49 6.87 10.37 7.66
CA GLU A 49 6.50 10.04 6.27
C GLU A 49 5.20 9.24 6.21
N ALA A 50 4.99 8.30 7.13
CA ALA A 50 3.76 7.52 7.21
C ALA A 50 2.55 8.39 7.56
N GLU A 51 2.69 9.31 8.51
CA GLU A 51 1.65 10.28 8.87
C GLU A 51 1.31 11.20 7.68
N ALA A 52 2.32 11.77 7.02
CA ALA A 52 2.11 12.62 5.85
C ALA A 52 1.46 11.87 4.67
N LEU A 53 1.86 10.62 4.42
CA LEU A 53 1.25 9.77 3.41
C LEU A 53 -0.21 9.50 3.74
N ARG A 54 -0.52 9.15 4.99
CA ARG A 54 -1.88 8.91 5.45
C ARG A 54 -2.76 10.15 5.26
N ASP A 55 -2.31 11.32 5.70
CA ASP A 55 -3.08 12.55 5.54
C ASP A 55 -3.36 12.86 4.06
N ARG A 56 -2.37 12.61 3.19
CA ARG A 56 -2.55 12.78 1.75
C ARG A 56 -3.56 11.78 1.18
N LEU A 57 -3.50 10.52 1.59
CA LEU A 57 -4.46 9.49 1.18
C LEU A 57 -5.86 9.80 1.68
N ASP A 58 -6.02 10.25 2.92
CA ASP A 58 -7.31 10.65 3.49
C ASP A 58 -7.94 11.79 2.67
N VAL A 59 -7.16 12.79 2.26
CA VAL A 59 -7.65 13.87 1.37
C VAL A 59 -8.06 13.34 -0.01
N LEU A 60 -7.25 12.45 -0.62
CA LEU A 60 -7.55 11.90 -1.94
C LEU A 60 -8.77 10.97 -1.92
N LEU A 61 -8.93 10.20 -0.85
CA LEU A 61 -10.02 9.23 -0.68
C LEU A 61 -11.30 9.87 -0.15
N ALA A 62 -11.23 11.00 0.57
CA ALA A 62 -12.40 11.76 1.01
C ALA A 62 -13.27 12.25 -0.17
N GLY A 63 -12.65 12.51 -1.33
CA GLY A 63 -13.37 12.82 -2.57
C GLY A 63 -13.75 11.60 -3.42
N ALA A 64 -13.28 10.40 -3.06
CA ALA A 64 -13.34 9.18 -3.88
C ALA A 64 -14.09 8.02 -3.20
N LEU A 65 -14.98 8.30 -2.24
CA LEU A 65 -15.95 7.33 -1.75
C LEU A 65 -16.96 6.98 -2.86
N VAL A 66 -16.50 6.24 -3.86
CA VAL A 66 -17.36 5.46 -4.74
C VAL A 66 -17.86 4.30 -3.87
N PRO A 67 -19.17 4.18 -3.61
CA PRO A 67 -19.70 3.00 -2.96
C PRO A 67 -19.33 1.80 -3.82
N VAL A 68 -18.56 0.86 -3.28
CA VAL A 68 -18.42 -0.45 -3.91
C VAL A 68 -19.84 -1.05 -3.89
N PRO A 69 -20.50 -1.27 -5.03
CA PRO A 69 -21.81 -1.91 -5.01
C PRO A 69 -21.64 -3.27 -4.35
N SER A 70 -22.51 -3.58 -3.38
CA SER A 70 -22.65 -4.90 -2.78
C SER A 70 -23.17 -5.91 -3.80
N GLY A 71 -22.44 -6.10 -4.90
CA GLY A 71 -22.77 -6.98 -6.01
C GLY A 71 -22.22 -8.37 -5.79
N GLY A 72 -22.65 -9.02 -4.71
CA GLY A 72 -22.50 -10.46 -4.53
C GLY A 72 -23.84 -11.14 -4.79
N LEU A 73 -24.17 -11.37 -6.07
CA LEU A 73 -25.19 -12.36 -6.41
C LEU A 73 -24.68 -13.72 -5.89
N ARG A 74 -25.52 -14.33 -5.05
CA ARG A 74 -25.41 -15.72 -4.61
C ARG A 74 -25.61 -16.68 -5.78
#